data_AF-A0A212UFE6-F1
#
_entry.id   AF-A0A212UFE6-F1
#
_cell.length_a   1.000
_cell.length_b   1.000
_cell.length_c   1.000
_cell.angle_alpha   90.00
_cell.angle_beta   90.00
_cell.angle_gamma   90.00
#
_symmetry.space_group_name_H-M   'P 1'
#
loop_
_entity.id
_entity.type
_entity.pdbx_description
1 polymer ?
#
loop_
_entity_poly.entity_id
_entity_poly.type
_entity_poly.pdbx_seq_one_letter_code
_entity_poly.pdbx_strand_id
1 'polypeptide(L)'
;MSIVGYSGLPGSGKSYGVVENVVIPALEAGRHIITNIPLKLGRLSDDYPQGKVTIFDNKEAENDHTFFDLERHPAGVIWIIDEAWRFWKSGMKATNIPQCQKEFFTEHRHNVGPDGRTNEIVLVTQDLAQLCAFVRGLVEETYRAVKLTAIGQKNKYRVDVFMGAATGQKPGKPMRQLYGSYKPEIYQYYKSHTRNKTDFAAGMEEKADDRANVLKHPLIKYGIPLAVLIMVAGVWKAVAYFSPEEHTESPSPTAEQTTPGNNQQPVTATQSAQIAQQTRAVKASLEGRAPHQVKHEIEPGWLPLSNKWRIVGEVNNVYWIWGETGTRKIHSRNCAKFLKTGEPFCVIQGKLVTYYSYREPERTEEDKQSRSSYLQTALPEKEGDGA
;
A
#
# COMPACT_ATOMS: atom_id res chain seq x y z
N MET A 1 16.28 11.03 -10.36
CA MET A 1 16.75 9.79 -9.76
C MET A 1 17.73 9.12 -10.73
N SER A 2 18.84 8.54 -10.29
CA SER A 2 19.97 8.15 -11.18
C SER A 2 20.03 6.64 -11.41
N ILE A 3 20.05 5.88 -10.31
CA ILE A 3 20.17 4.43 -10.32
C ILE A 3 19.11 3.87 -9.37
N VAL A 4 18.26 3.00 -9.92
CA VAL A 4 17.19 2.33 -9.18
C VAL A 4 17.46 0.83 -9.14
N GLY A 5 17.31 0.23 -7.96
CA GLY A 5 17.41 -1.21 -7.76
C GLY A 5 16.04 -1.88 -7.76
N TYR A 6 15.84 -2.91 -8.57
CA TYR A 6 14.73 -3.84 -8.46
C TYR A 6 15.23 -5.16 -7.88
N SER A 7 14.64 -5.58 -6.77
CA SER A 7 15.03 -6.81 -6.06
C SER A 7 13.83 -7.71 -5.75
N GLY A 8 14.08 -8.98 -5.46
CA GLY A 8 13.05 -9.93 -5.11
C GLY A 8 13.49 -11.37 -5.40
N LEU A 9 13.00 -12.32 -4.60
CA LEU A 9 13.30 -13.74 -4.80
C LEU A 9 12.84 -14.21 -6.19
N PRO A 10 13.40 -15.30 -6.74
CA PRO A 10 12.85 -15.94 -7.94
C PRO A 10 11.33 -16.13 -7.83
N GLY A 11 10.62 -15.87 -8.94
CA GLY A 11 9.15 -15.96 -8.98
C GLY A 11 8.40 -14.82 -8.26
N SER A 12 9.11 -13.83 -7.67
CA SER A 12 8.50 -12.67 -6.99
C SER A 12 7.89 -11.61 -7.91
N GLY A 13 8.13 -11.71 -9.22
CA GLY A 13 7.63 -10.73 -10.19
C GLY A 13 8.54 -9.53 -10.41
N LYS A 14 9.82 -9.57 -10.03
CA LYS A 14 10.77 -8.47 -10.23
C LYS A 14 10.84 -7.96 -11.68
N SER A 15 11.07 -8.86 -12.65
CA SER A 15 11.14 -8.52 -14.08
C SER A 15 9.77 -8.09 -14.62
N TYR A 16 8.67 -8.69 -14.14
CA TYR A 16 7.32 -8.24 -14.45
C TYR A 16 7.10 -6.78 -14.00
N GLY A 17 7.52 -6.45 -12.78
CA GLY A 17 7.39 -5.10 -12.23
C GLY A 17 8.20 -4.07 -13.02
N VAL A 18 9.39 -4.45 -13.50
CA VAL A 18 10.20 -3.60 -14.39
C VAL A 18 9.50 -3.40 -15.74
N VAL A 19 8.88 -4.44 -16.30
CA VAL A 19 8.14 -4.30 -17.55
C VAL A 19 6.94 -3.36 -17.38
N GLU A 20 6.14 -3.55 -16.33
CA GLU A 20 4.96 -2.75 -16.03
C GLU A 20 5.30 -1.28 -15.71
N ASN A 21 6.35 -1.03 -14.93
CA ASN A 21 6.59 0.30 -14.35
C ASN A 21 7.76 1.07 -14.99
N VAL A 22 8.56 0.41 -15.85
CA VAL A 22 9.71 1.05 -16.52
C VAL A 22 9.61 0.89 -18.03
N VAL A 23 9.56 -0.35 -18.54
CA VAL A 23 9.61 -0.62 -19.98
C VAL A 23 8.43 0.03 -20.70
N ILE A 24 7.20 -0.31 -20.29
CA ILE A 24 5.99 0.19 -20.98
C ILE A 24 5.91 1.73 -20.89
N PRO A 25 6.00 2.36 -19.70
CA PRO A 25 5.96 3.83 -19.61
C PRO A 25 7.06 4.53 -20.40
N ALA A 26 8.26 3.93 -20.49
CA ALA A 26 9.35 4.51 -21.28
C ALA A 26 9.03 4.49 -22.77
N LEU A 27 8.49 3.39 -23.28
CA LEU A 27 8.13 3.25 -24.70
C LEU A 27 6.93 4.13 -25.06
N GLU A 28 5.94 4.24 -24.17
CA GLU A 28 4.82 5.21 -24.31
C GLU A 28 5.33 6.66 -24.42
N ALA A 29 6.38 7.00 -23.65
CA ALA A 29 7.03 8.30 -23.71
C ALA A 29 7.98 8.48 -24.92
N GLY A 30 8.06 7.49 -25.82
CA GLY A 30 8.94 7.51 -26.99
C GLY A 30 10.43 7.41 -26.64
N ARG A 31 10.78 6.79 -25.50
CA ARG A 31 12.18 6.62 -25.09
C ARG A 31 12.81 5.38 -25.72
N HIS A 32 14.13 5.41 -25.80
CA HIS A 32 14.93 4.23 -26.13
C HIS A 32 15.38 3.54 -24.83
N ILE A 33 15.14 2.24 -24.73
CA ILE A 33 15.64 1.37 -23.66
C ILE A 33 16.69 0.37 -24.19
N ILE A 34 17.67 0.06 -23.35
CA ILE A 34 18.66 -1.00 -23.59
C ILE A 34 18.52 -2.03 -22.48
N THR A 35 18.25 -3.29 -22.83
CA THR A 35 17.91 -4.31 -21.84
C THR A 35 18.34 -5.72 -22.23
N ASN A 36 18.58 -6.58 -21.26
CA ASN A 36 18.74 -8.04 -21.45
C ASN A 36 17.50 -8.82 -20.98
N ILE A 37 16.42 -8.14 -20.57
CA ILE A 37 15.15 -8.80 -20.26
C ILE A 37 14.60 -9.41 -21.57
N PRO A 38 14.15 -10.67 -21.56
CA PRO A 38 13.61 -11.31 -22.75
C PRO A 38 12.21 -10.76 -23.08
N LEU A 39 12.16 -9.78 -23.97
CA LEU A 39 10.93 -9.10 -24.41
C LEU A 39 10.41 -9.65 -25.75
N LYS A 40 9.11 -9.44 -26.01
CA LYS A 40 8.49 -9.72 -27.31
C LYS A 40 8.49 -8.45 -28.16
N LEU A 41 9.58 -8.23 -28.88
CA LEU A 41 9.84 -7.00 -29.64
C LEU A 41 8.75 -6.65 -30.66
N GLY A 42 8.21 -7.63 -31.39
CA GLY A 42 7.15 -7.39 -32.37
C GLY A 42 5.93 -6.71 -31.73
N ARG A 43 5.38 -7.33 -30.67
CA ARG A 43 4.26 -6.77 -29.89
C ARG A 43 4.55 -5.37 -29.34
N LEU A 44 5.76 -5.17 -28.80
CA LEU A 44 6.14 -3.86 -28.24
C LEU A 44 6.27 -2.79 -29.32
N SER A 45 6.77 -3.14 -30.50
CA SER A 45 6.93 -2.20 -31.62
C SER A 45 5.59 -1.85 -32.26
N ASP A 46 4.66 -2.81 -32.32
CA ASP A 46 3.30 -2.59 -32.81
C ASP A 46 2.50 -1.66 -31.88
N ASP A 47 2.56 -1.93 -30.57
CA ASP A 47 1.79 -1.18 -29.57
C ASP A 47 2.43 0.18 -29.21
N TYR A 48 3.76 0.27 -29.25
CA TYR A 48 4.53 1.47 -28.87
C TYR A 48 5.56 1.86 -29.95
N PRO A 49 5.12 2.24 -31.16
CA PRO A 49 6.01 2.47 -32.30
C PRO A 49 6.98 3.66 -32.14
N GLN A 50 6.68 4.56 -31.20
CA GLN A 50 7.53 5.72 -30.90
C GLN A 50 8.72 5.34 -29.99
N GLY A 51 8.59 4.25 -29.24
CA GLY A 51 9.63 3.73 -28.37
C GLY A 51 10.63 2.87 -29.13
N LYS A 52 11.84 2.75 -28.59
CA LYS A 52 12.86 1.88 -29.16
C LYS A 52 13.38 0.91 -28.10
N VAL A 53 13.61 -0.34 -28.50
CA VAL A 53 14.17 -1.37 -27.62
C VAL A 53 15.41 -1.95 -28.28
N THR A 54 16.54 -1.92 -27.58
CA THR A 54 17.74 -2.68 -27.94
C THR A 54 17.93 -3.80 -26.93
N ILE A 55 17.92 -5.05 -27.40
CA ILE A 55 18.23 -6.21 -26.56
C ILE A 55 19.71 -6.54 -26.69
N PHE A 56 20.38 -6.80 -25.57
CA PHE A 56 21.76 -7.31 -25.56
C PHE A 56 21.86 -8.70 -24.93
N ASP A 57 22.84 -9.49 -25.36
CA ASP A 57 23.14 -10.81 -24.78
C ASP A 57 24.09 -10.69 -23.58
N ASN A 58 23.82 -11.49 -22.56
CA ASN A 58 24.61 -11.48 -21.34
C ASN A 58 26.05 -11.97 -21.55
N LYS A 59 26.27 -13.02 -22.35
CA LYS A 59 27.62 -13.57 -22.54
C LYS A 59 28.47 -12.63 -23.35
N GLU A 60 27.91 -11.99 -24.36
CA GLU A 60 28.61 -10.97 -25.15
C GLU A 60 29.03 -9.79 -24.27
N ALA A 61 28.11 -9.26 -23.46
CA ALA A 61 28.41 -8.17 -22.53
C ALA A 61 29.38 -8.57 -21.40
N GLU A 62 29.34 -9.83 -20.93
CA GLU A 62 30.27 -10.34 -19.92
C GLU A 62 31.71 -10.48 -20.48
N ASN A 63 31.85 -10.81 -21.77
CA ASN A 63 33.14 -11.01 -22.42
C ASN A 63 33.79 -9.70 -22.91
N ASP A 64 33.01 -8.65 -23.14
CA ASP A 64 33.49 -7.33 -23.55
C ASP A 64 33.51 -6.36 -22.36
N HIS A 65 34.69 -6.15 -21.78
CA HIS A 65 34.88 -5.23 -20.64
C HIS A 65 34.49 -3.78 -20.94
N THR A 66 34.47 -3.40 -22.23
CA THR A 66 34.09 -2.06 -22.70
C THR A 66 32.64 -2.01 -23.17
N PHE A 67 31.85 -3.06 -22.96
CA PHE A 67 30.44 -3.08 -23.34
C PHE A 67 29.64 -1.93 -22.71
N PHE A 68 29.88 -1.58 -21.44
CA PHE A 68 29.18 -0.48 -20.77
C PHE A 68 29.83 0.90 -20.97
N ASP A 69 30.70 1.04 -21.97
CA ASP A 69 31.21 2.35 -22.37
C ASP A 69 30.09 3.23 -22.93
N LEU A 70 29.89 4.41 -22.33
CA LEU A 70 28.80 5.32 -22.70
C LEU A 70 28.92 5.84 -24.14
N GLU A 71 30.13 5.91 -24.71
CA GLU A 71 30.35 6.38 -26.07
C GLU A 71 29.95 5.35 -27.13
N ARG A 72 29.89 4.06 -26.76
CA ARG A 72 29.53 2.97 -27.67
C ARG A 72 28.02 2.79 -27.84
N HIS A 73 27.22 3.52 -27.06
CA HIS A 73 25.77 3.38 -27.02
C HIS A 73 25.07 4.73 -27.17
N PRO A 74 23.80 4.74 -27.61
CA PRO A 74 23.05 5.98 -27.70
C PRO A 74 22.86 6.64 -26.32
N ALA A 75 22.84 7.97 -26.35
CA ALA A 75 22.56 8.83 -25.20
C ALA A 75 21.04 8.98 -24.96
N GLY A 76 20.66 9.40 -23.75
CA GLY A 76 19.26 9.59 -23.33
C GLY A 76 18.46 8.32 -23.03
N VAL A 77 19.12 7.16 -22.98
CA VAL A 77 18.47 5.84 -22.87
C VAL A 77 18.24 5.37 -21.45
N ILE A 78 17.25 4.49 -21.25
CA ILE A 78 17.10 3.76 -19.98
C ILE A 78 17.81 2.41 -20.10
N TRP A 79 18.85 2.21 -19.30
CA TRP A 79 19.52 0.93 -19.12
C TRP A 79 18.74 0.07 -18.13
N ILE A 80 18.34 -1.12 -18.54
CA ILE A 80 17.64 -2.09 -17.69
C ILE A 80 18.42 -3.40 -17.70
N ILE A 81 19.17 -3.64 -16.63
CA ILE A 81 20.14 -4.73 -16.53
C ILE A 81 19.62 -5.78 -15.57
N ASP A 82 19.04 -6.86 -16.11
CA ASP A 82 18.62 -8.04 -15.37
C ASP A 82 19.78 -8.95 -15.00
N GLU A 83 19.65 -9.59 -13.84
CA GLU A 83 20.71 -10.36 -13.20
C GLU A 83 22.05 -9.58 -13.14
N ALA A 84 21.99 -8.29 -12.76
CA ALA A 84 23.13 -7.37 -12.74
C ALA A 84 24.36 -7.85 -11.93
N TRP A 85 24.16 -8.81 -11.01
CA TRP A 85 25.25 -9.46 -10.28
C TRP A 85 26.23 -10.20 -11.19
N ARG A 86 25.85 -10.53 -12.42
CA ARG A 86 26.75 -11.11 -13.44
C ARG A 86 27.94 -10.20 -13.73
N PHE A 87 27.69 -8.90 -13.87
CA PHE A 87 28.70 -7.91 -14.24
C PHE A 87 29.42 -7.35 -13.02
N TRP A 88 28.70 -7.10 -11.92
CA TRP A 88 29.24 -6.42 -10.73
C TRP A 88 29.02 -7.22 -9.45
N LYS A 89 29.50 -8.46 -9.43
CA LYS A 89 29.30 -9.41 -8.31
C LYS A 89 29.84 -8.91 -6.96
N SER A 90 29.22 -9.38 -5.89
CA SER A 90 29.64 -9.16 -4.52
C SER A 90 31.10 -9.55 -4.29
N GLY A 91 31.80 -8.78 -3.46
CA GLY A 91 33.24 -8.94 -3.20
C GLY A 91 34.18 -8.36 -4.25
N MET A 92 33.68 -7.96 -5.44
CA MET A 92 34.50 -7.22 -6.40
C MET A 92 34.91 -5.85 -5.83
N LYS A 93 36.21 -5.56 -5.81
CA LYS A 93 36.74 -4.27 -5.37
C LYS A 93 36.58 -3.23 -6.48
N ALA A 94 36.34 -1.97 -6.11
CA ALA A 94 36.21 -0.87 -7.07
C ALA A 94 37.45 -0.72 -7.96
N THR A 95 38.65 -1.04 -7.46
CA THR A 95 39.90 -1.04 -8.23
C THR A 95 39.89 -2.01 -9.40
N ASN A 96 39.08 -3.06 -9.35
CA ASN A 96 39.01 -4.12 -10.35
C ASN A 96 37.88 -3.88 -11.37
N ILE A 97 37.09 -2.82 -11.19
CA ILE A 97 36.06 -2.41 -12.14
C ILE A 97 36.74 -1.56 -13.23
N PRO A 98 36.58 -1.88 -14.52
CA PRO A 98 37.10 -1.06 -15.61
C PRO A 98 36.62 0.40 -15.52
N GLN A 99 37.46 1.32 -15.96
CA GLN A 99 37.21 2.76 -15.79
C GLN A 99 35.92 3.21 -16.50
N CYS A 100 35.70 2.78 -17.73
CA CYS A 100 34.45 3.06 -18.48
C CYS A 100 33.19 2.57 -17.75
N GLN A 101 33.27 1.47 -16.99
CA GLN A 101 32.13 0.98 -16.19
C GLN A 101 31.92 1.80 -14.91
N LYS A 102 32.96 2.42 -14.35
CA LYS A 102 32.78 3.37 -13.25
C LYS A 102 32.09 4.62 -13.75
N GLU A 103 32.56 5.16 -14.88
CA GLU A 103 31.97 6.31 -15.58
C GLU A 103 30.52 6.02 -15.99
N PHE A 104 30.22 4.82 -16.45
CA PHE A 104 28.85 4.36 -16.68
C PHE A 104 27.96 4.63 -15.46
N PHE A 105 28.39 4.29 -14.25
CA PHE A 105 27.58 4.56 -13.06
C PHE A 105 27.65 6.01 -12.55
N THR A 106 28.82 6.65 -12.58
CA THR A 106 29.00 7.98 -11.98
C THR A 106 28.62 9.13 -12.91
N GLU A 107 28.66 8.91 -14.22
CA GLU A 107 28.54 9.95 -15.26
C GLU A 107 27.43 9.69 -16.28
N HIS A 108 26.63 8.62 -16.15
CA HIS A 108 25.48 8.35 -17.04
C HIS A 108 24.60 9.59 -17.29
N ARG A 109 24.39 10.45 -16.29
CA ARG A 109 23.54 11.64 -16.43
C ARG A 109 24.11 12.70 -17.37
N HIS A 110 25.42 12.72 -17.61
CA HIS A 110 26.03 13.65 -18.56
C HIS A 110 25.80 13.23 -20.02
N ASN A 111 25.39 11.97 -20.25
CA ASN A 111 25.07 11.48 -21.57
C ASN A 111 23.62 11.84 -21.94
N VAL A 112 23.45 12.98 -22.62
CA VAL A 112 22.15 13.57 -22.98
C VAL A 112 21.80 13.24 -24.43
N GLY A 113 20.63 12.65 -24.64
CA GLY A 113 20.09 12.34 -25.96
C GLY A 113 19.60 13.58 -26.72
N PRO A 114 19.35 13.46 -28.03
CA PRO A 114 18.78 14.55 -28.84
C PRO A 114 17.41 15.03 -28.35
N ASP A 115 16.70 14.21 -27.57
CA ASP A 115 15.42 14.51 -26.95
C ASP A 115 15.56 15.27 -25.61
N GLY A 116 16.78 15.63 -25.21
CA GLY A 116 17.09 16.32 -23.97
C GLY A 116 17.02 15.43 -22.72
N ARG A 117 16.80 14.12 -22.89
CA ARG A 117 16.76 13.17 -21.76
C ARG A 117 18.16 12.67 -21.45
N THR A 118 18.43 12.41 -20.18
CA THR A 118 19.69 11.81 -19.73
C THR A 118 19.57 10.29 -19.70
N ASN A 119 20.70 9.59 -19.67
CA ASN A 119 20.65 8.17 -19.34
C ASN A 119 20.11 7.94 -17.92
N GLU A 120 19.44 6.81 -17.73
CA GLU A 120 18.99 6.29 -16.43
C GLU A 120 19.37 4.82 -16.31
N ILE A 121 19.58 4.34 -15.08
CA ILE A 121 20.01 2.96 -14.84
C ILE A 121 19.04 2.25 -13.89
N VAL A 122 18.55 1.10 -14.32
CA VAL A 122 17.72 0.18 -13.56
C VAL A 122 18.46 -1.14 -13.43
N LEU A 123 18.86 -1.46 -12.20
CA LEU A 123 19.55 -2.71 -11.87
C LEU A 123 18.56 -3.71 -11.31
N VAL A 124 18.42 -4.87 -11.95
CA VAL A 124 17.52 -5.93 -11.49
C VAL A 124 18.35 -7.11 -11.01
N THR A 125 18.08 -7.57 -9.79
CA THR A 125 18.80 -8.69 -9.16
C THR A 125 17.88 -9.38 -8.15
N GLN A 126 18.27 -10.51 -7.56
CA GLN A 126 17.46 -11.15 -6.53
C GLN A 126 17.58 -10.41 -5.19
N ASP A 127 18.81 -10.02 -4.86
CA ASP A 127 19.15 -9.21 -3.70
C ASP A 127 20.26 -8.24 -4.08
N LEU A 128 20.17 -6.98 -3.66
CA LEU A 128 21.23 -6.02 -3.92
C LEU A 128 22.53 -6.40 -3.22
N ALA A 129 22.51 -7.23 -2.17
CA ALA A 129 23.72 -7.80 -1.54
C ALA A 129 24.61 -8.58 -2.52
N GLN A 130 24.04 -9.04 -3.64
CA GLN A 130 24.78 -9.72 -4.70
C GLN A 130 25.63 -8.77 -5.55
N LEU A 131 25.39 -7.45 -5.46
CA LEU A 131 26.19 -6.43 -6.12
C LEU A 131 27.37 -6.00 -5.26
N CYS A 132 28.45 -5.56 -5.89
CA CYS A 132 29.63 -5.03 -5.19
C CYS A 132 29.31 -3.73 -4.44
N ALA A 133 30.13 -3.39 -3.44
CA ALA A 133 29.88 -2.23 -2.57
C ALA A 133 29.84 -0.89 -3.35
N PHE A 134 30.68 -0.76 -4.39
CA PHE A 134 30.70 0.44 -5.25
C PHE A 134 29.34 0.69 -5.91
N VAL A 135 28.80 -0.31 -6.63
CA VAL A 135 27.51 -0.17 -7.31
C VAL A 135 26.36 0.01 -6.33
N ARG A 136 26.35 -0.75 -5.22
CA ARG A 136 25.30 -0.61 -4.19
C ARG A 136 25.27 0.79 -3.58
N GLY A 137 26.42 1.41 -3.38
CA GLY A 137 26.52 2.75 -2.81
C GLY A 137 25.91 3.85 -3.68
N LEU A 138 25.68 3.57 -4.97
CA LEU A 138 25.12 4.52 -5.93
C LEU A 138 23.61 4.32 -6.17
N VAL A 139 23.01 3.26 -5.61
CA VAL A 139 21.56 3.03 -5.72
C VAL A 139 20.83 4.03 -4.84
N GLU A 140 19.94 4.83 -5.42
CA GLU A 140 19.17 5.85 -4.71
C GLU A 140 17.88 5.29 -4.10
N GLU A 141 17.24 4.34 -4.78
CA GLU A 141 15.98 3.72 -4.36
C GLU A 141 15.95 2.24 -4.72
N THR A 142 15.34 1.43 -3.85
CA THR A 142 15.11 0.01 -4.10
C THR A 142 13.63 -0.34 -4.09
N TYR A 143 13.15 -0.96 -5.16
CA TYR A 143 11.84 -1.58 -5.29
C TYR A 143 11.96 -3.09 -5.09
N ARG A 144 11.51 -3.58 -3.94
CA ARG A 144 11.62 -5.00 -3.59
C ARG A 144 10.28 -5.72 -3.75
N ALA A 145 10.20 -6.60 -4.74
CA ALA A 145 9.03 -7.42 -5.01
C ALA A 145 8.92 -8.60 -4.03
N VAL A 146 7.74 -8.77 -3.45
CA VAL A 146 7.40 -9.84 -2.50
C VAL A 146 6.09 -10.49 -2.94
N LYS A 147 6.14 -11.80 -3.25
CA LYS A 147 4.95 -12.59 -3.60
C LYS A 147 4.14 -12.89 -2.34
N LEU A 148 2.84 -12.63 -2.35
CA LEU A 148 1.97 -12.86 -1.19
C LEU A 148 1.46 -14.30 -1.06
N THR A 149 2.21 -15.28 -1.60
CA THR A 149 1.87 -16.71 -1.54
C THR A 149 1.83 -17.27 -0.13
N ALA A 150 2.60 -16.70 0.81
CA ALA A 150 2.59 -17.10 2.23
C ALA A 150 1.23 -16.86 2.92
N ILE A 151 0.37 -15.99 2.36
CA ILE A 151 -0.96 -15.66 2.87
C ILE A 151 -2.04 -16.20 1.91
N GLY A 152 -1.69 -17.16 1.04
CA GLY A 152 -2.62 -17.81 0.11
C GLY A 152 -3.07 -16.97 -1.11
N GLN A 153 -2.56 -15.75 -1.30
CA GLN A 153 -2.91 -14.89 -2.43
C GLN A 153 -1.89 -15.06 -3.57
N LYS A 154 -2.09 -16.07 -4.43
CA LYS A 154 -1.15 -16.45 -5.50
C LYS A 154 -0.95 -15.40 -6.59
N ASN A 155 -1.95 -14.57 -6.86
CA ASN A 155 -1.96 -13.60 -7.97
C ASN A 155 -1.63 -12.17 -7.54
N LYS A 156 -1.27 -11.96 -6.27
CA LYS A 156 -0.98 -10.64 -5.71
C LYS A 156 0.47 -10.54 -5.27
N TYR A 157 1.00 -9.34 -5.40
CA TYR A 157 2.35 -9.01 -4.98
C TYR A 157 2.34 -7.72 -4.16
N ARG A 158 3.38 -7.55 -3.36
CA ARG A 158 3.70 -6.31 -2.66
C ARG A 158 5.05 -5.83 -3.14
N VAL A 159 5.21 -4.52 -3.32
CA VAL A 159 6.50 -3.88 -3.55
C VAL A 159 6.82 -3.05 -2.32
N ASP A 160 7.91 -3.42 -1.65
CA ASP A 160 8.48 -2.67 -0.55
C ASP A 160 9.52 -1.68 -1.11
N VAL A 161 9.31 -0.39 -0.86
CA VAL A 161 10.13 0.71 -1.38
C VAL A 161 11.07 1.20 -0.29
N PHE A 162 12.36 1.29 -0.58
CA PHE A 162 13.41 1.73 0.33
C PHE A 162 14.25 2.84 -0.29
N MET A 163 14.72 3.80 0.52
CA MET A 163 15.83 4.67 0.10
C MET A 163 17.14 3.89 0.17
N GLY A 164 18.01 4.14 -0.79
CA GLY A 164 19.29 3.47 -0.90
C GLY A 164 19.16 2.01 -1.35
N ALA A 165 20.28 1.29 -1.26
CA ALA A 165 20.33 -0.15 -1.50
C ALA A 165 19.73 -0.95 -0.32
N ALA A 166 18.56 -1.56 -0.54
CA ALA A 166 17.99 -2.51 0.42
C ALA A 166 18.58 -3.91 0.21
N THR A 167 19.28 -4.43 1.22
CA THR A 167 19.99 -5.70 1.14
C THR A 167 19.48 -6.72 2.15
N GLY A 168 19.47 -7.99 1.78
CA GLY A 168 19.06 -9.10 2.63
C GLY A 168 17.55 -9.33 2.62
N GLN A 169 17.12 -10.42 3.29
CA GLN A 169 15.71 -10.78 3.32
C GLN A 169 14.85 -9.86 4.18
N LYS A 170 15.44 -9.15 5.14
CA LYS A 170 14.77 -8.22 6.07
C LYS A 170 15.57 -6.91 6.17
N PRO A 171 15.57 -6.06 5.14
CA PRO A 171 16.36 -4.83 5.07
C PRO A 171 15.85 -3.69 5.98
N GLY A 172 14.98 -3.98 6.94
CA GLY A 172 14.33 -2.98 7.80
C GLY A 172 12.92 -2.62 7.34
N LYS A 173 12.42 -1.48 7.83
CA LYS A 173 11.07 -0.98 7.50
C LYS A 173 11.10 -0.23 6.16
N PRO A 174 10.24 -0.58 5.19
CA PRO A 174 10.15 0.17 3.95
C PRO A 174 9.57 1.57 4.19
N MET A 175 9.97 2.54 3.36
CA MET A 175 9.35 3.86 3.32
C MET A 175 7.90 3.77 2.87
N ARG A 176 7.64 2.93 1.86
CA ARG A 176 6.31 2.75 1.27
C ARG A 176 6.10 1.29 0.89
N GLN A 177 4.86 0.83 1.05
CA GLN A 177 4.43 -0.48 0.56
C GLN A 177 3.35 -0.27 -0.49
N LEU A 178 3.59 -0.81 -1.67
CA LEU A 178 2.64 -0.82 -2.77
C LEU A 178 2.08 -2.23 -2.93
N TYR A 179 0.81 -2.35 -3.27
CA TYR A 179 0.17 -3.64 -3.49
C TYR A 179 -0.36 -3.69 -4.92
N GLY A 180 -0.12 -4.80 -5.59
CA GLY A 180 -0.50 -5.01 -6.98
C GLY A 180 -1.02 -6.42 -7.21
N SER A 181 -1.63 -6.60 -8.38
CA SER A 181 -1.99 -7.92 -8.90
C SER A 181 -1.28 -8.11 -10.24
N TYR A 182 -0.91 -9.34 -10.54
CA TYR A 182 -0.35 -9.65 -11.84
C TYR A 182 -1.42 -9.54 -12.93
N LYS A 183 -1.14 -8.74 -13.97
CA LYS A 183 -2.07 -8.45 -15.06
C LYS A 183 -1.71 -9.24 -16.32
N PRO A 184 -2.66 -9.99 -16.90
CA PRO A 184 -2.47 -10.71 -18.17
C PRO A 184 -1.93 -9.82 -19.29
N GLU A 185 -2.39 -8.56 -19.39
CA GLU A 185 -1.94 -7.64 -20.44
C GLU A 185 -0.45 -7.29 -20.37
N ILE A 186 0.22 -7.46 -19.24
CA ILE A 186 1.66 -7.20 -19.13
C ILE A 186 2.47 -8.43 -19.57
N TYR A 187 1.97 -9.64 -19.29
CA TYR A 187 2.62 -10.89 -19.70
C TYR A 187 2.72 -11.05 -21.21
N GLN A 188 1.90 -10.34 -21.98
CA GLN A 188 2.00 -10.40 -23.43
C GLN A 188 3.35 -9.85 -23.95
N TYR A 189 3.97 -8.92 -23.22
CA TYR A 189 5.18 -8.21 -23.64
C TYR A 189 6.50 -8.88 -23.27
N TYR A 190 6.50 -9.87 -22.38
CA TYR A 190 7.74 -10.52 -21.94
C TYR A 190 7.61 -12.04 -21.91
N LYS A 191 8.74 -12.73 -22.09
CA LYS A 191 8.79 -14.20 -22.10
C LYS A 191 9.06 -14.71 -20.69
N SER A 192 8.04 -15.22 -19.99
CA SER A 192 8.23 -15.83 -18.67
C SER A 192 8.82 -17.24 -18.79
N HIS A 193 9.99 -17.45 -18.21
CA HIS A 193 10.71 -18.73 -18.07
C HIS A 193 11.05 -19.49 -19.37
N THR A 194 12.29 -19.29 -19.79
CA THR A 194 13.09 -19.97 -20.83
C THR A 194 13.23 -21.50 -20.70
N ARG A 195 12.47 -22.17 -19.82
CA ARG A 195 12.49 -23.63 -19.62
C ARG A 195 11.11 -24.30 -19.60
N ASN A 196 10.02 -23.58 -19.88
CA ASN A 196 8.71 -24.21 -20.09
C ASN A 196 8.52 -24.50 -21.58
N LYS A 197 8.38 -25.79 -21.92
CA LYS A 197 7.99 -26.27 -23.26
C LYS A 197 6.47 -26.19 -23.51
N THR A 198 5.71 -25.61 -22.59
CA THR A 198 4.25 -25.52 -22.67
C THR A 198 3.82 -24.06 -22.64
N ASP A 199 3.10 -23.65 -23.69
CA ASP A 199 2.60 -22.28 -23.93
C ASP A 199 1.55 -21.78 -22.92
N PHE A 200 1.24 -22.57 -21.88
CA PHE A 200 0.30 -22.21 -20.84
C PHE A 200 0.94 -22.31 -19.46
N ALA A 201 0.82 -21.20 -18.72
CA ALA A 201 1.31 -20.94 -17.38
C ALA A 201 2.84 -20.97 -17.25
N ALA A 202 3.40 -19.82 -16.85
CA ALA A 202 4.62 -19.79 -16.06
C ALA A 202 4.54 -20.97 -15.08
N GLY A 203 5.51 -21.90 -15.19
CA GLY A 203 5.49 -23.19 -14.53
C GLY A 203 4.94 -23.02 -13.14
N MET A 204 3.85 -23.73 -12.84
CA MET A 204 3.23 -23.67 -11.53
C MET A 204 4.32 -23.98 -10.52
N GLU A 205 4.87 -22.93 -9.90
CA GLU A 205 5.79 -23.04 -8.78
C GLU A 205 4.96 -23.61 -7.63
N GLU A 206 4.78 -24.93 -7.67
CA GLU A 206 4.26 -25.68 -6.55
C GLU A 206 5.33 -25.57 -5.46
N LYS A 207 4.96 -24.92 -4.35
CA LYS A 207 5.85 -24.88 -3.19
C LYS A 207 6.06 -26.32 -2.76
N ALA A 208 7.31 -26.76 -2.73
CA ALA A 208 7.67 -28.09 -2.22
C ALA A 208 7.22 -28.30 -0.78
N ASP A 209 7.02 -27.22 -0.01
CA ASP A 209 6.47 -27.27 1.34
C ASP A 209 5.43 -26.14 1.57
N ASP A 210 4.24 -26.55 1.99
CA ASP A 210 3.08 -25.70 2.27
C ASP A 210 2.99 -25.21 3.72
N ARG A 211 3.87 -25.67 4.62
CA ARG A 211 3.81 -25.34 6.08
C ARG A 211 3.92 -23.86 6.38
N ALA A 212 4.55 -23.09 5.49
CA ALA A 212 4.67 -21.64 5.61
C ALA A 212 3.36 -20.88 5.30
N ASN A 213 2.32 -21.55 4.80
CA ASN A 213 1.03 -20.92 4.52
C ASN A 213 0.18 -20.85 5.80
N VAL A 214 0.07 -19.65 6.37
CA VAL A 214 -0.63 -19.42 7.65
C VAL A 214 -2.09 -19.85 7.60
N LEU A 215 -2.76 -19.71 6.45
CA LEU A 215 -4.17 -20.12 6.29
C LEU A 215 -4.38 -21.65 6.31
N LYS A 216 -3.34 -22.43 6.05
CA LYS A 216 -3.38 -23.90 6.09
C LYS A 216 -3.07 -24.46 7.49
N HIS A 217 -2.76 -23.60 8.47
CA HIS A 217 -2.44 -24.05 9.83
C HIS A 217 -3.65 -24.73 10.49
N PRO A 218 -3.52 -25.91 11.13
CA PRO A 218 -4.64 -26.69 11.65
C PRO A 218 -5.50 -25.93 12.67
N LEU A 219 -4.89 -25.08 13.51
CA LEU A 219 -5.65 -24.22 14.44
C LEU A 219 -6.55 -23.23 13.71
N ILE A 220 -6.14 -22.70 12.55
CA ILE A 220 -6.94 -21.76 11.77
C ILE A 220 -8.00 -22.53 10.95
N LYS A 221 -7.60 -23.64 10.33
CA LYS A 221 -8.46 -24.48 9.48
C LYS A 221 -9.61 -25.13 10.27
N TYR A 222 -9.36 -25.61 11.48
CA TYR A 222 -10.37 -26.28 12.30
C TYR A 222 -10.90 -25.41 13.44
N GLY A 223 -10.09 -24.51 14.00
CA GLY A 223 -10.49 -23.67 15.12
C GLY A 223 -11.50 -22.57 14.75
N ILE A 224 -11.40 -21.96 13.56
CA ILE A 224 -12.38 -20.95 13.12
C ILE A 224 -13.76 -21.59 12.91
N PRO A 225 -13.92 -22.69 12.15
CA PRO A 225 -15.22 -23.36 12.03
C PRO A 225 -15.79 -23.79 13.37
N LEU A 226 -14.97 -24.35 14.27
CA LEU A 226 -15.40 -24.78 15.60
C LEU A 226 -15.88 -23.59 16.45
N ALA A 227 -15.15 -22.46 16.44
CA ALA A 227 -15.54 -21.26 17.16
C ALA A 227 -16.86 -20.68 16.63
N VAL A 228 -17.08 -20.70 15.31
CA VAL A 228 -18.36 -20.30 14.70
C VAL A 228 -19.48 -21.24 15.13
N LEU A 229 -19.22 -22.55 15.17
CA LEU A 229 -20.21 -23.56 15.58
C LEU A 229 -20.60 -23.38 17.06
N ILE A 230 -19.63 -23.14 17.94
CA ILE A 230 -19.86 -22.82 19.36
C ILE A 230 -20.65 -21.52 19.50
N MET A 231 -20.33 -20.50 18.71
CA MET A 231 -21.06 -19.23 18.71
C MET A 231 -22.52 -19.42 18.29
N VAL A 232 -22.78 -20.17 17.21
CA VAL A 232 -24.14 -20.48 16.74
C VAL A 232 -24.91 -21.29 17.77
N ALA A 233 -24.29 -22.31 18.36
CA ALA A 233 -24.89 -23.10 19.43
C ALA A 233 -25.19 -22.25 20.68
N GLY A 234 -24.30 -21.33 21.04
CA GLY A 234 -24.47 -20.40 22.14
C GLY A 234 -25.63 -19.43 21.90
N VAL A 235 -25.74 -18.85 20.71
CA VAL A 235 -26.87 -18.00 20.32
C VAL A 235 -28.18 -18.81 20.34
N TRP A 236 -28.17 -20.04 19.80
CA TRP A 236 -29.36 -20.88 19.79
C TRP A 236 -29.83 -21.24 21.20
N LYS A 237 -28.91 -21.57 22.11
CA LYS A 237 -29.21 -21.82 23.52
C LYS A 237 -29.69 -20.58 24.26
N ALA A 238 -29.11 -19.41 23.98
CA ALA A 238 -29.59 -18.15 24.54
C ALA A 238 -31.03 -17.86 24.08
N VAL A 239 -31.33 -18.01 22.80
CA VAL A 239 -32.69 -17.82 22.26
C VAL A 239 -33.69 -18.82 22.87
N ALA A 240 -33.30 -20.09 23.00
CA ALA A 240 -34.14 -21.11 23.62
C ALA A 240 -34.41 -20.84 25.12
N TYR A 241 -33.42 -20.32 25.86
CA TYR A 241 -33.57 -19.97 27.27
C TYR A 241 -34.53 -18.80 27.50
N PHE A 242 -34.57 -17.84 26.57
CA PHE A 242 -35.47 -16.67 26.65
C PHE A 242 -36.80 -16.86 25.91
N SER A 243 -37.06 -18.06 25.37
CA SER A 243 -38.36 -18.42 24.78
C SER A 243 -39.16 -19.25 25.78
N PRO A 244 -40.27 -18.73 26.36
CA PRO A 244 -41.07 -19.49 27.31
C PRO A 244 -41.74 -20.69 26.62
N GLU A 245 -41.69 -21.87 27.23
CA GLU A 245 -42.55 -22.99 26.81
C GLU A 245 -44.01 -22.66 27.14
N GLU A 246 -44.85 -22.49 26.12
CA GLU A 246 -46.31 -22.50 26.29
C GLU A 246 -46.73 -23.92 26.68
N HIS A 247 -46.91 -24.15 27.98
CA HIS A 247 -47.58 -25.35 28.47
C HIS A 247 -49.02 -25.38 27.96
N THR A 248 -49.27 -26.34 27.08
CA THR A 248 -50.59 -26.64 26.52
C THR A 248 -51.35 -27.55 27.49
N GLU A 249 -52.33 -27.01 28.21
CA GLU A 249 -53.45 -27.79 28.77
C GLU A 249 -54.78 -27.14 28.34
N SER A 250 -55.76 -27.97 28.01
CA SER A 250 -57.13 -27.61 27.61
C SER A 250 -58.04 -28.84 27.82
N PRO A 251 -59.39 -28.73 27.98
CA PRO A 251 -60.22 -27.56 28.36
C PRO A 251 -61.44 -27.85 29.30
N SER A 252 -62.13 -26.76 29.70
CA SER A 252 -63.61 -26.58 29.90
C SER A 252 -64.16 -26.43 31.35
N PRO A 253 -65.34 -25.79 31.56
CA PRO A 253 -65.77 -24.43 31.14
C PRO A 253 -66.56 -23.66 32.25
N THR A 254 -67.04 -22.44 31.91
CA THR A 254 -68.16 -21.67 32.54
C THR A 254 -67.77 -20.66 33.63
N ALA A 255 -68.14 -19.37 33.63
CA ALA A 255 -68.78 -18.45 32.70
C ALA A 255 -68.62 -17.00 33.23
N GLU A 256 -68.72 -16.03 32.31
CA GLU A 256 -69.36 -14.69 32.41
C GLU A 256 -69.04 -13.77 33.61
N GLN A 257 -68.79 -12.46 33.52
CA GLN A 257 -69.20 -11.36 32.63
C GLN A 257 -68.43 -10.14 33.19
N THR A 258 -67.84 -9.16 32.49
CA THR A 258 -68.49 -8.09 31.71
C THR A 258 -67.38 -7.16 31.16
N THR A 259 -67.49 -6.78 29.87
CA THR A 259 -66.86 -5.62 29.20
C THR A 259 -67.87 -4.45 29.19
N PRO A 260 -67.55 -3.17 28.87
CA PRO A 260 -66.82 -2.67 27.68
C PRO A 260 -65.84 -1.49 28.00
N GLY A 261 -64.99 -0.92 27.15
CA GLY A 261 -64.63 -1.01 25.73
C GLY A 261 -63.39 -0.09 25.54
N ASN A 262 -62.31 -0.57 24.92
CA ASN A 262 -61.95 -0.45 23.50
C ASN A 262 -61.49 0.96 23.05
N ASN A 263 -60.17 1.17 22.84
CA ASN A 263 -59.53 1.19 21.51
C ASN A 263 -58.07 1.69 21.62
N GLN A 264 -57.10 0.80 21.38
CA GLN A 264 -55.78 1.19 20.86
C GLN A 264 -55.47 0.33 19.64
N GLN A 265 -55.31 1.00 18.50
CA GLN A 265 -54.92 0.41 17.24
C GLN A 265 -53.42 0.00 17.24
N PRO A 266 -53.07 -1.02 16.45
CA PRO A 266 -51.70 -1.46 16.24
C PRO A 266 -51.05 -0.67 15.10
N VAL A 267 -49.85 -0.12 15.32
CA VAL A 267 -48.99 0.34 14.22
C VAL A 267 -47.51 0.00 14.45
N THR A 268 -47.10 -1.03 13.70
CA THR A 268 -45.91 -0.97 12.83
C THR A 268 -44.54 -1.22 13.48
N ALA A 269 -44.25 -2.50 13.67
CA ALA A 269 -42.90 -3.04 13.58
C ALA A 269 -42.37 -2.89 12.13
N THR A 270 -41.93 -1.69 11.74
CA THR A 270 -41.20 -1.44 10.48
C THR A 270 -40.11 -0.38 10.64
N GLN A 271 -39.56 -0.20 11.84
CA GLN A 271 -38.46 0.76 12.06
C GLN A 271 -37.07 0.12 12.15
N SER A 272 -36.97 -1.19 12.38
CA SER A 272 -35.67 -1.88 12.49
C SER A 272 -35.06 -2.30 11.15
N ALA A 273 -35.86 -2.42 10.08
CA ALA A 273 -35.38 -2.76 8.74
C ALA A 273 -34.87 -1.55 7.93
N GLN A 274 -35.44 -0.35 8.16
CA GLN A 274 -35.06 0.86 7.41
C GLN A 274 -33.70 1.44 7.84
N ILE A 275 -33.33 1.31 9.12
CA ILE A 275 -32.04 1.81 9.64
C ILE A 275 -30.87 0.95 9.12
N ALA A 276 -31.08 -0.36 8.96
CA ALA A 276 -30.07 -1.27 8.41
C ALA A 276 -29.88 -1.08 6.90
N GLN A 277 -30.94 -0.80 6.14
CA GLN A 277 -30.85 -0.49 4.70
C GLN A 277 -30.25 0.90 4.43
N GLN A 278 -30.55 1.93 5.23
CA GLN A 278 -29.90 3.25 5.10
C GLN A 278 -28.41 3.21 5.42
N THR A 279 -27.97 2.41 6.38
CA THR A 279 -26.54 2.31 6.73
C THR A 279 -25.75 1.53 5.67
N ARG A 280 -26.38 0.55 5.00
CA ARG A 280 -25.76 -0.20 3.88
C ARG A 280 -25.71 0.62 2.59
N ALA A 281 -26.72 1.44 2.30
CA ALA A 281 -26.74 2.32 1.14
C ALA A 281 -25.69 3.45 1.24
N VAL A 282 -25.44 3.99 2.43
CA VAL A 282 -24.39 5.00 2.66
C VAL A 282 -22.99 4.37 2.57
N LYS A 283 -22.80 3.13 3.03
CA LYS A 283 -21.52 2.42 2.95
C LYS A 283 -21.18 1.97 1.52
N ALA A 284 -22.18 1.52 0.76
CA ALA A 284 -22.05 1.21 -0.67
C ALA A 284 -21.84 2.46 -1.54
N SER A 285 -22.36 3.63 -1.12
CA SER A 285 -22.07 4.92 -1.78
C SER A 285 -20.67 5.47 -1.49
N LEU A 286 -20.01 5.02 -0.41
CA LEU A 286 -18.64 5.42 -0.03
C LEU A 286 -17.59 4.49 -0.67
N GLU A 287 -17.90 3.22 -0.89
CA GLU A 287 -17.01 2.25 -1.54
C GLU A 287 -16.97 2.37 -3.08
N GLY A 288 -17.82 3.24 -3.67
CA GLY A 288 -17.87 3.51 -5.11
C GLY A 288 -17.18 4.79 -5.59
N ARG A 289 -16.54 5.58 -4.70
CA ARG A 289 -15.82 6.81 -5.07
C ARG A 289 -14.43 6.89 -4.45
N ALA A 290 -13.51 6.14 -5.03
CA ALA A 290 -12.09 6.50 -5.07
C ALA A 290 -11.40 5.70 -6.20
N PRO A 291 -11.48 6.17 -7.46
CA PRO A 291 -10.20 6.56 -8.07
C PRO A 291 -10.23 7.84 -8.93
N HIS A 292 -11.32 8.61 -9.00
CA HIS A 292 -11.37 9.80 -9.88
C HIS A 292 -11.22 11.17 -9.18
N GLN A 293 -11.00 11.22 -7.86
CA GLN A 293 -10.84 12.48 -7.11
C GLN A 293 -9.39 13.00 -7.01
N VAL A 294 -8.45 12.42 -7.75
CA VAL A 294 -7.06 12.93 -7.81
C VAL A 294 -6.84 13.82 -9.05
N LYS A 295 -7.82 13.93 -9.95
CA LYS A 295 -7.64 14.63 -11.24
C LYS A 295 -8.26 16.03 -11.33
N HIS A 296 -8.98 16.48 -10.31
CA HIS A 296 -9.43 17.86 -10.22
C HIS A 296 -9.04 18.40 -8.85
N GLU A 297 -8.21 19.44 -8.85
CA GLU A 297 -8.05 20.32 -7.72
C GLU A 297 -9.43 20.59 -7.12
N ILE A 298 -9.57 20.36 -5.82
CA ILE A 298 -10.78 20.72 -5.08
C ILE A 298 -10.83 22.25 -5.15
N GLU A 299 -11.59 22.79 -6.11
CA GLU A 299 -12.08 24.15 -6.03
C GLU A 299 -12.70 24.37 -4.64
N PRO A 300 -12.49 25.53 -4.02
CA PRO A 300 -13.02 25.83 -2.70
C PRO A 300 -14.56 25.79 -2.75
N GLY A 301 -15.18 24.66 -2.41
CA GLY A 301 -16.65 24.58 -2.41
C GLY A 301 -17.34 23.21 -2.33
N TRP A 302 -16.65 22.07 -2.33
CA TRP A 302 -17.39 20.79 -2.47
C TRP A 302 -18.26 20.41 -1.26
N LEU A 303 -17.83 20.68 -0.03
CA LEU A 303 -18.62 20.34 1.16
C LEU A 303 -18.64 21.54 2.13
N PRO A 304 -19.80 21.89 2.70
CA PRO A 304 -19.88 22.98 3.65
C PRO A 304 -19.10 22.64 4.93
N LEU A 305 -18.55 23.66 5.58
CA LEU A 305 -17.95 23.50 6.90
C LEU A 305 -18.99 22.98 7.89
N SER A 306 -18.53 22.12 8.78
CA SER A 306 -19.33 21.62 9.88
C SER A 306 -19.71 22.75 10.81
N ASN A 307 -21.01 22.85 11.09
CA ASN A 307 -21.56 23.73 12.12
C ASN A 307 -21.84 22.98 13.43
N LYS A 308 -21.31 21.76 13.59
CA LYS A 308 -21.53 20.93 14.79
C LYS A 308 -20.24 20.44 15.44
N TRP A 309 -19.16 20.35 14.68
CA TRP A 309 -17.92 19.70 15.09
C TRP A 309 -16.71 20.51 14.61
N ARG A 310 -15.68 20.60 15.46
CA ARG A 310 -14.37 21.23 15.21
C ARG A 310 -13.24 20.27 15.59
N ILE A 311 -12.12 20.25 14.87
CA ILE A 311 -10.89 19.61 15.37
C ILE A 311 -10.24 20.51 16.42
N VAL A 312 -9.95 19.97 17.61
CA VAL A 312 -9.31 20.70 18.72
C VAL A 312 -7.90 20.21 19.04
N GLY A 313 -7.47 19.08 18.49
CA GLY A 313 -6.11 18.59 18.64
C GLY A 313 -5.89 17.19 18.08
N GLU A 314 -4.64 16.77 18.06
CA GLU A 314 -4.20 15.44 17.63
C GLU A 314 -3.28 14.84 18.68
N VAL A 315 -3.56 13.62 19.12
CA VAL A 315 -2.69 12.86 20.05
C VAL A 315 -2.62 11.41 19.58
N ASN A 316 -1.42 10.87 19.38
CA ASN A 316 -1.19 9.47 18.98
C ASN A 316 -2.04 9.02 17.77
N ASN A 317 -2.05 9.80 16.68
CA ASN A 317 -2.83 9.53 15.46
C ASN A 317 -4.36 9.50 15.67
N VAL A 318 -4.85 10.19 16.71
CA VAL A 318 -6.28 10.37 16.98
C VAL A 318 -6.58 11.86 17.06
N TYR A 319 -7.45 12.34 16.18
CA TYR A 319 -8.02 13.67 16.23
C TYR A 319 -9.10 13.74 17.32
N TRP A 320 -9.01 14.77 18.14
CA TRP A 320 -10.04 15.13 19.10
C TRP A 320 -10.93 16.15 18.42
N ILE A 321 -12.22 15.85 18.33
CA ILE A 321 -13.23 16.75 17.79
C ILE A 321 -14.17 17.23 18.88
N TRP A 322 -14.51 18.50 18.89
CA TRP A 322 -15.38 19.12 19.87
C TRP A 322 -16.69 19.57 19.22
N GLY A 323 -17.81 19.35 19.91
CA GLY A 323 -19.15 19.76 19.49
C GLY A 323 -20.02 20.10 20.69
N GLU A 324 -21.31 20.34 20.45
CA GLU A 324 -22.28 20.72 21.51
C GLU A 324 -22.34 19.71 22.66
N THR A 325 -22.19 18.41 22.36
CA THR A 325 -22.27 17.33 23.36
C THR A 325 -20.90 16.97 23.96
N GLY A 326 -19.89 17.83 23.80
CA GLY A 326 -18.52 17.61 24.28
C GLY A 326 -17.57 17.00 23.24
N THR A 327 -16.47 16.41 23.71
CA THR A 327 -15.35 15.98 22.86
C THR A 327 -15.44 14.50 22.48
N ARG A 328 -15.15 14.18 21.21
CA ARG A 328 -15.10 12.83 20.65
C ARG A 328 -13.76 12.56 19.99
N LYS A 329 -13.40 11.28 19.87
CA LYS A 329 -12.15 10.84 19.25
C LYS A 329 -12.42 10.28 17.87
N ILE A 330 -11.60 10.67 16.90
CA ILE A 330 -11.62 10.15 15.52
C ILE A 330 -10.21 9.76 15.15
N HIS A 331 -10.01 8.50 14.79
CA HIS A 331 -8.71 8.03 14.33
C HIS A 331 -8.35 8.72 13.02
N SER A 332 -7.09 9.15 12.87
CA SER A 332 -6.57 9.84 11.68
C SER A 332 -6.83 9.11 10.35
N ARG A 333 -6.98 7.78 10.37
CA ARG A 333 -7.36 6.95 9.20
C ARG A 333 -8.73 7.30 8.60
N ASN A 334 -9.59 7.96 9.38
CA ASN A 334 -10.92 8.42 8.95
C ASN A 334 -10.90 9.89 8.49
N CYS A 335 -9.72 10.49 8.40
CA CYS A 335 -9.51 11.88 8.02
C CYS A 335 -8.46 11.94 6.90
N ALA A 336 -8.39 13.08 6.22
CA ALA A 336 -7.42 13.37 5.18
C ALA A 336 -6.72 14.69 5.47
N LYS A 337 -5.72 15.04 4.66
CA LYS A 337 -5.04 16.33 4.72
C LYS A 337 -5.24 17.06 3.40
N PHE A 338 -5.43 18.38 3.45
CA PHE A 338 -5.43 19.20 2.24
C PHE A 338 -4.05 19.11 1.57
N LEU A 339 -4.02 18.83 0.27
CA LEU A 339 -2.78 18.63 -0.49
C LEU A 339 -1.87 19.88 -0.46
N LYS A 340 -2.46 21.07 -0.45
CA LYS A 340 -1.72 22.35 -0.49
C LYS A 340 -1.29 22.83 0.91
N THR A 341 -2.17 22.79 1.89
CA THR A 341 -1.89 23.34 3.24
C THR A 341 -1.40 22.29 4.23
N GLY A 342 -1.59 20.99 3.95
CA GLY A 342 -1.27 19.89 4.87
C GLY A 342 -2.20 19.81 6.09
N GLU A 343 -3.19 20.69 6.19
CA GLU A 343 -4.11 20.74 7.32
C GLU A 343 -5.08 19.55 7.29
N PRO A 344 -5.36 18.92 8.44
CA PRO A 344 -6.28 17.81 8.49
C PRO A 344 -7.73 18.27 8.37
N PHE A 345 -8.53 17.44 7.69
CA PHE A 345 -9.98 17.53 7.69
C PHE A 345 -10.59 16.13 7.79
N CYS A 346 -11.73 16.04 8.47
CA CYS A 346 -12.54 14.83 8.53
C CYS A 346 -13.90 15.09 7.90
N VAL A 347 -14.51 14.10 7.24
CA VAL A 347 -15.86 14.23 6.68
C VAL A 347 -16.84 13.53 7.59
N ILE A 348 -17.72 14.30 8.25
CA ILE A 348 -18.73 13.76 9.18
C ILE A 348 -20.10 14.27 8.74
N GLN A 349 -21.04 13.36 8.50
CA GLN A 349 -22.40 13.69 8.04
C GLN A 349 -22.39 14.61 6.79
N GLY A 350 -21.45 14.39 5.87
CA GLY A 350 -21.33 15.20 4.64
C GLY A 350 -20.84 16.63 4.87
N LYS A 351 -20.21 16.94 6.01
CA LYS A 351 -19.61 18.25 6.29
C LYS A 351 -18.12 18.13 6.62
N LEU A 352 -17.37 19.17 6.29
CA LEU A 352 -15.93 19.26 6.61
C LEU A 352 -15.73 19.67 8.06
N VAL A 353 -15.06 18.81 8.82
CA VAL A 353 -14.61 19.08 10.19
C VAL A 353 -13.12 19.40 10.13
N THR A 354 -12.76 20.66 10.40
CA THR A 354 -11.40 21.21 10.33
C THR A 354 -11.05 21.91 11.64
N TYR A 355 -9.84 22.47 11.74
CA TYR A 355 -9.46 23.32 12.87
C TYR A 355 -10.21 24.65 12.94
N TYR A 356 -10.99 25.02 11.93
CA TYR A 356 -11.73 26.29 11.84
C TYR A 356 -13.21 26.07 11.51
N SER A 357 -13.68 24.83 11.54
CA SER A 357 -15.11 24.52 11.45
C SER A 357 -15.72 24.63 12.85
N TYR A 358 -16.97 25.11 12.95
CA TYR A 358 -17.67 25.30 14.23
C TYR A 358 -16.94 26.26 15.21
N ARG A 359 -17.60 26.61 16.32
CA ARG A 359 -17.07 27.58 17.30
C ARG A 359 -15.90 27.01 18.12
N GLU A 360 -15.10 27.88 18.72
CA GLU A 360 -14.05 27.47 19.65
C GLU A 360 -14.66 27.03 20.99
N PRO A 361 -14.06 26.03 21.68
CA PRO A 361 -14.42 25.74 23.05
C PRO A 361 -14.04 26.92 23.94
N GLU A 362 -15.03 27.50 24.64
CA GLU A 362 -14.75 28.51 25.67
C GLU A 362 -14.00 27.84 26.83
N ARG A 363 -12.84 28.41 27.19
CA ARG A 363 -12.13 28.01 28.42
C ARG A 363 -12.78 28.72 29.60
N THR A 364 -13.37 27.95 30.51
CA THR A 364 -13.80 28.47 31.80
C THR A 364 -12.57 28.77 32.68
N GLU A 365 -12.66 29.77 33.56
CA GLU A 365 -11.53 30.24 34.40
C GLU A 365 -10.91 29.14 35.27
N GLU A 366 -11.65 28.05 35.57
CA GLU A 366 -11.14 26.89 36.32
C GLU A 366 -10.01 26.13 35.59
N ASP A 367 -9.98 26.12 34.25
CA ASP A 367 -8.96 25.39 33.47
C ASP A 367 -7.58 26.09 33.49
N LYS A 368 -7.51 27.38 33.84
CA LYS A 368 -6.23 28.13 33.88
C LYS A 368 -5.34 27.70 35.05
N GLN A 369 -5.90 27.16 36.12
CA GLN A 369 -5.17 26.92 37.37
C GLN A 369 -4.25 25.69 37.32
N SER A 370 -4.52 24.73 36.42
CA SER A 370 -3.80 23.43 36.37
C SER A 370 -2.36 23.50 35.87
N ARG A 371 -1.96 24.55 35.14
CA ARG A 371 -0.58 24.67 34.58
C ARG A 371 0.41 25.38 35.50
N SER A 372 -0.05 26.20 36.45
CA SER A 372 0.87 26.96 37.31
C SER A 372 1.49 26.10 38.43
N SER A 373 0.76 25.09 38.94
CA SER A 373 1.26 24.33 40.11
C SER A 373 2.36 23.31 39.78
N TYR A 374 2.52 22.91 38.52
CA TYR A 374 3.53 21.92 38.11
C TYR A 374 4.93 22.52 37.87
N LEU A 375 5.00 23.78 37.44
CA LEU A 375 6.28 24.45 37.14
C LEU A 375 6.99 24.96 38.39
N GLN A 376 6.28 25.15 39.49
CA GLN A 376 6.83 25.73 40.72
C GLN A 376 7.50 24.69 41.63
N THR A 377 7.26 23.39 41.42
CA THR A 377 7.81 22.30 42.25
C THR A 377 9.06 21.65 41.66
N ALA A 378 9.47 22.03 40.43
CA ALA A 378 10.47 21.30 39.64
C ALA A 378 11.85 21.97 39.52
N LEU A 379 12.11 23.08 40.22
CA LEU A 379 13.42 23.74 40.21
C LEU A 379 13.88 24.07 41.64
N PRO A 380 14.84 23.30 42.21
CA PRO A 380 15.61 23.78 43.35
C PRO A 380 16.60 24.86 42.87
N GLU A 381 16.62 26.00 43.55
CA GLU A 381 17.59 27.07 43.37
C GLU A 381 19.01 26.51 43.53
N LYS A 382 19.86 26.68 42.51
CA LYS A 382 21.30 26.43 42.66
C LYS A 382 21.95 27.65 43.27
N GLU A 383 22.41 27.49 44.50
CA GLU A 383 23.42 28.30 45.17
C GLU A 383 24.67 28.46 44.30
N GLY A 384 25.26 29.65 44.37
CA GLY A 384 26.38 30.09 43.53
C GLY A 384 27.74 29.54 43.94
N ASP A 385 28.62 29.43 42.95
CA ASP A 385 30.06 29.29 43.16
C ASP A 385 30.71 30.67 42.97
N GLY A 386 31.22 31.20 44.07
CA GLY A 386 32.28 32.20 44.08
C GLY A 386 33.55 31.57 44.66
N ALA A 387 34.60 31.47 43.84
CA ALA A 387 36.03 31.57 44.14
C ALA A 387 36.84 31.00 42.98
#